data_AF-A0A2J8AIG2-F1
#
_entry.id   AF-A0A2J8AIG2-F1
#
_cell.length_a   1.000
_cell.length_b   1.000
_cell.length_c   1.000
_cell.angle_alpha   90.00
_cell.angle_beta   90.00
_cell.angle_gamma   90.00
#
_symmetry.space_group_name_H-M   'P 1'
#
loop_
_entity.id
_entity.type
_entity.pdbx_description
1 polymer ?
#
loop_
_entity_poly.entity_id
_entity_poly.type
_entity_poly.pdbx_seq_one_letter_code
_entity_poly.pdbx_strand_id
1 'polypeptide(L)'
;MWRAEAAATFDRLLRVALAAEARSSAGGAAAGGAGGAAGAPASAAAIALMAVPLLMCEAVPLLGWPSTPAGTVGGGDDDGSDSGGNTRMGLLVTGAKYAAALGRRLGPEGSQQGRAQGQGSQLADGSAFVVFMQEAGLRSFRDCLQEQLRQSGVEATLSNLGRRSPAAADAAGAAAVARLVPAHALEAAALALRSACDLAARAAAAYGTDGSGARVVPSGRDYYEVVGKCLEQWTRYGLYPTLLPAPQLLACQSHRLIAAACELLLATAAAAHSLGRKAVAVALVEALAAAAGKEEVSRYALEWLAPGHGCLAARVRSVVPELLRLAPPHACCALALLRMAEAEPPRPAAAAAAPGAGAAGAAGAAGAAGADNSLFRRASFAICAHLVVAASVEQAAPVMNLELPDGSYVRDMLAVARAARTGARAAAAAALPAPVVLEPADVASRKLRVCGNPGCEVFDRGSEAELKLLHCSGCRAVRYCGAGCQRAHWQGGHKAQCPRMRASG
;
A
#
# COMPACT_ATOMS: atom_id res chain seq x y z
N MET A 1 -27.21 13.30 -4.07
CA MET A 1 -26.66 14.67 -3.98
C MET A 1 -25.87 14.90 -2.69
N TRP A 2 -26.47 14.86 -1.49
CA TRP A 2 -25.80 15.22 -0.21
C TRP A 2 -24.42 14.56 0.01
N ARG A 3 -24.25 13.29 -0.37
CA ARG A 3 -22.99 12.53 -0.21
C ARG A 3 -21.83 13.02 -1.08
N ALA A 4 -22.09 13.52 -2.29
CA ALA A 4 -21.04 13.96 -3.21
C ALA A 4 -20.48 15.34 -2.80
N GLU A 5 -21.37 16.24 -2.37
CA GLU A 5 -21.01 17.55 -1.85
C GLU A 5 -20.22 17.45 -0.55
N ALA A 6 -20.54 16.48 0.31
CA ALA A 6 -19.78 16.20 1.52
C ALA A 6 -18.32 15.86 1.20
N ALA A 7 -18.05 14.92 0.28
CA ALA A 7 -16.69 14.54 -0.09
C ALA A 7 -15.87 15.72 -0.64
N ALA A 8 -16.47 16.53 -1.53
CA ALA A 8 -15.83 17.73 -2.05
C ALA A 8 -15.57 18.79 -0.97
N THR A 9 -16.51 18.95 -0.04
CA THR A 9 -16.37 19.86 1.10
C THR A 9 -15.23 19.41 2.03
N PHE A 10 -15.15 18.12 2.35
CA PHE A 10 -14.07 17.57 3.16
C PHE A 10 -12.71 17.70 2.47
N ASP A 11 -12.64 17.45 1.16
CA ASP A 11 -11.42 17.64 0.39
C ASP A 11 -10.96 19.12 0.43
N ARG A 12 -11.87 20.08 0.28
CA ARG A 12 -11.58 21.51 0.41
C ARG A 12 -11.09 21.86 1.82
N LEU A 13 -11.78 21.39 2.85
CA LEU A 13 -11.42 21.67 4.23
C LEU A 13 -10.07 21.07 4.62
N LEU A 14 -9.80 19.82 4.20
CA LEU A 14 -8.50 19.18 4.37
C LEU A 14 -7.42 20.07 3.74
N ARG A 15 -7.59 20.49 2.48
CA ARG A 15 -6.63 21.38 1.82
C ARG A 15 -6.40 22.70 2.55
N VAL A 16 -7.45 23.35 3.04
CA VAL A 16 -7.31 24.59 3.82
C VAL A 16 -6.48 24.35 5.07
N ALA A 17 -6.74 23.27 5.80
CA ALA A 17 -5.97 22.88 6.98
C ALA A 17 -4.49 22.63 6.63
N LEU A 18 -4.22 21.92 5.52
CA LEU A 18 -2.87 21.64 5.05
C LEU A 18 -2.12 22.88 4.59
N ALA A 19 -2.79 23.77 3.87
CA ALA A 19 -2.22 25.03 3.42
C ALA A 19 -1.90 25.95 4.61
N ALA A 20 -2.74 25.95 5.64
CA ALA A 20 -2.47 26.68 6.89
C ALA A 20 -1.22 26.12 7.59
N GLU A 21 -1.11 24.79 7.70
CA GLU A 21 0.04 24.13 8.32
C GLU A 21 1.35 24.41 7.56
N ALA A 22 1.34 24.33 6.23
CA ALA A 22 2.50 24.63 5.40
C ALA A 22 2.99 26.09 5.57
N ARG A 23 2.06 27.04 5.69
CA ARG A 23 2.40 28.45 5.97
C ARG A 23 3.01 28.63 7.36
N SER A 24 2.45 27.98 8.38
CA SER A 24 2.99 28.02 9.73
C SER A 24 4.42 27.47 9.79
N SER A 25 4.71 26.38 9.07
CA SER A 25 6.08 25.84 8.99
C SER A 25 7.06 26.75 8.26
N ALA A 26 6.62 27.49 7.24
CA ALA A 26 7.48 28.40 6.49
C ALA A 26 7.78 29.71 7.25
N GLY A 27 6.81 30.24 8.01
CA GLY A 27 6.96 31.49 8.75
C GLY A 27 7.91 31.41 9.95
N GLY A 28 8.02 30.25 10.59
CA GLY A 28 8.89 30.05 11.76
C GLY A 28 10.38 30.20 11.49
N ALA A 29 10.82 30.07 10.24
CA ALA A 29 12.24 30.20 9.87
C ALA A 29 12.71 31.65 9.71
N ALA A 30 11.79 32.61 9.50
CA ALA A 30 12.15 33.99 9.15
C ALA A 30 12.05 35.00 10.30
N ALA A 31 11.33 34.68 11.38
CA ALA A 31 11.05 35.62 12.48
C ALA A 31 11.69 35.18 13.80
N GLY A 32 12.99 35.46 13.97
CA GLY A 32 13.72 35.31 15.25
C GLY A 32 13.38 36.36 16.32
N GLY A 33 12.15 36.91 16.32
CA GLY A 33 11.70 37.96 17.23
C GLY A 33 10.96 37.39 18.43
N ALA A 34 11.46 37.69 19.64
CA ALA A 34 11.03 37.12 20.90
C ALA A 34 9.53 37.30 21.24
N GLY A 35 8.91 36.23 21.77
CA GLY A 35 7.88 36.37 22.82
C GLY A 35 6.41 36.15 22.44
N GLY A 36 6.05 35.75 21.23
CA GLY A 36 4.66 35.44 20.88
C GLY A 36 4.26 34.04 21.31
N ALA A 37 3.26 33.91 22.20
CA ALA A 37 2.68 32.63 22.60
C ALA A 37 2.25 31.83 21.36
N ALA A 38 2.94 30.72 21.09
CA ALA A 38 2.64 29.82 19.98
C ALA A 38 1.28 29.17 20.23
N GLY A 39 0.24 29.71 19.59
CA GLY A 39 -1.09 29.09 19.59
C GLY A 39 -0.98 27.66 19.05
N ALA A 40 -1.54 26.70 19.80
CA ALA A 40 -1.59 25.31 19.38
C ALA A 40 -2.18 25.22 17.96
N PRO A 41 -1.59 24.45 17.04
CA PRO A 41 -2.08 24.40 15.67
C PRO A 41 -3.47 23.77 15.66
N ALA A 42 -4.46 24.58 15.30
CA ALA A 42 -5.86 24.17 15.12
C ALA A 42 -6.03 23.06 14.04
N SER A 43 -4.96 22.61 13.37
CA SER A 43 -5.02 21.70 12.22
C SER A 43 -5.34 20.26 12.59
N ALA A 44 -4.69 19.64 13.58
CA ALA A 44 -4.91 18.22 13.89
C ALA A 44 -6.32 17.94 14.46
N ALA A 45 -6.79 18.82 15.35
CA ALA A 45 -8.14 18.73 15.91
C ALA A 45 -9.22 19.01 14.86
N ALA A 46 -9.01 20.00 13.97
CA ALA A 46 -9.94 20.26 12.86
C ALA A 46 -9.97 19.09 11.88
N ILE A 47 -8.81 18.55 11.52
CA ILE A 47 -8.68 17.37 10.65
C ILE A 47 -9.40 16.16 11.29
N ALA A 48 -9.18 15.92 12.59
CA ALA A 48 -9.85 14.86 13.35
C ALA A 48 -11.37 15.03 13.38
N LEU A 49 -11.87 16.21 13.76
CA LEU A 49 -13.30 16.52 13.80
C LEU A 49 -13.98 16.37 12.43
N MET A 50 -13.25 16.63 11.35
CA MET A 50 -13.79 16.55 9.98
C MET A 50 -13.79 15.14 9.41
N ALA A 51 -12.86 14.26 9.76
CA ALA A 51 -12.97 12.88 9.29
C ALA A 51 -13.79 11.97 10.18
N VAL A 52 -14.07 12.30 11.45
CA VAL A 52 -14.97 11.47 12.27
C VAL A 52 -16.30 11.18 11.55
N PRO A 53 -16.97 12.14 10.88
CA PRO A 53 -18.14 11.86 10.05
C PRO A 53 -17.86 10.95 8.84
N LEU A 54 -16.73 11.14 8.14
CA LEU A 54 -16.31 10.27 7.02
C LEU A 54 -16.09 8.82 7.46
N LEU A 55 -15.56 8.65 8.67
CA LEU A 55 -15.16 7.37 9.26
C LEU A 55 -16.35 6.64 9.90
N MET A 56 -17.29 7.38 10.48
CA MET A 56 -18.44 6.82 11.18
C MET A 56 -19.62 6.54 10.26
N CYS A 57 -19.75 7.26 9.14
CA CYS A 57 -20.99 7.17 8.40
C CYS A 57 -21.11 5.94 7.48
N GLU A 58 -20.04 5.23 7.09
CA GLU A 58 -20.03 4.21 6.00
C GLU A 58 -20.69 4.68 4.67
N ALA A 59 -21.25 5.89 4.66
CA ALA A 59 -22.25 6.39 3.73
C ALA A 59 -21.68 7.46 2.81
N VAL A 60 -20.40 7.78 2.92
CA VAL A 60 -19.68 8.51 1.88
C VAL A 60 -18.94 7.47 1.05
N PRO A 61 -19.58 6.87 0.02
CA PRO A 61 -18.87 6.05 -0.93
C PRO A 61 -17.82 6.94 -1.60
N LEU A 62 -16.58 6.82 -1.14
CA LEU A 62 -15.44 7.62 -1.61
C LEU A 62 -15.10 7.32 -3.07
N LEU A 63 -15.70 6.26 -3.62
CA LEU A 63 -15.73 5.95 -5.04
C LEU A 63 -17.16 5.50 -5.35
N GLY A 64 -17.96 6.38 -5.93
CA GLY A 64 -19.23 5.99 -6.54
C GLY A 64 -19.05 5.89 -8.02
N TRP A 65 -19.32 4.72 -8.59
CA TRP A 65 -19.50 4.60 -10.02
C TRP A 65 -20.91 4.99 -10.40
N PRO A 66 -21.11 5.54 -11.61
CA PRO A 66 -22.46 5.63 -12.14
C PRO A 66 -23.04 4.22 -12.14
N SER A 67 -24.11 4.02 -11.37
CA SER A 67 -24.95 2.83 -11.52
C SER A 67 -25.28 2.74 -13.00
N THR A 68 -25.04 1.58 -13.61
CA THR A 68 -25.34 1.32 -15.02
C THR A 68 -26.69 1.95 -15.35
N PRO A 69 -26.78 2.87 -16.34
CA PRO A 69 -28.06 3.42 -16.74
C PRO A 69 -28.90 2.24 -17.21
N ALA A 70 -29.93 1.91 -16.44
CA ALA A 70 -30.90 0.92 -16.83
C ALA A 70 -31.62 1.45 -18.09
N GLY A 71 -31.24 0.94 -19.26
CA GLY A 71 -31.97 1.13 -20.51
C GLY A 71 -31.64 2.41 -21.29
N THR A 72 -31.06 2.21 -22.48
CA THR A 72 -31.41 2.86 -23.77
C THR A 72 -32.80 3.52 -23.79
N VAL A 73 -33.10 4.70 -24.35
CA VAL A 73 -32.59 5.50 -25.48
C VAL A 73 -33.05 6.95 -25.28
N GLY A 74 -32.22 7.93 -25.58
CA GLY A 74 -32.64 9.31 -25.79
C GLY A 74 -31.45 10.16 -26.22
N GLY A 75 -31.19 10.21 -27.54
CA GLY A 75 -30.09 10.99 -28.12
C GLY A 75 -30.32 12.47 -27.91
N GLY A 76 -29.66 13.05 -26.92
CA GLY A 76 -29.48 14.49 -26.77
C GLY A 76 -27.98 14.75 -26.62
N ASP A 77 -27.45 15.65 -27.45
CA ASP A 77 -26.09 16.14 -27.38
C ASP A 77 -25.89 16.89 -26.05
N ASP A 78 -25.54 16.17 -25.00
CA ASP A 78 -25.37 16.72 -23.65
C ASP A 78 -23.90 17.10 -23.43
N ASP A 79 -23.61 18.39 -23.65
CA ASP A 79 -22.33 19.01 -23.37
C ASP A 79 -22.02 19.02 -21.86
N GLY A 80 -21.15 18.09 -21.43
CA GLY A 80 -20.03 18.44 -20.56
C GLY A 80 -20.18 18.42 -19.03
N SER A 81 -21.22 17.84 -18.44
CA SER A 81 -21.42 17.87 -16.97
C SER A 81 -20.96 16.62 -16.18
N ASP A 82 -19.96 15.87 -16.67
CA ASP A 82 -19.39 14.64 -16.03
C ASP A 82 -18.55 14.90 -14.75
N SER A 83 -19.01 15.86 -13.93
CA SER A 83 -18.31 16.43 -12.77
C SER A 83 -18.46 15.62 -11.47
N GLY A 84 -19.47 14.74 -11.39
CA GLY A 84 -19.85 14.05 -10.15
C GLY A 84 -18.97 12.86 -9.75
N GLY A 85 -18.37 12.16 -10.72
CA GLY A 85 -17.50 11.00 -10.46
C GLY A 85 -16.09 11.41 -9.99
N ASN A 86 -15.56 12.49 -10.56
CA ASN A 86 -14.18 12.94 -10.31
C ASN A 86 -13.96 13.54 -8.90
N THR A 87 -15.01 14.07 -8.27
CA THR A 87 -14.91 14.75 -6.97
C THR A 87 -14.61 13.78 -5.82
N ARG A 88 -15.01 12.50 -5.92
CA ARG A 88 -14.88 11.54 -4.80
C ARG A 88 -13.47 10.94 -4.67
N MET A 89 -12.80 10.72 -5.81
CA MET A 89 -11.36 10.39 -5.84
C MET A 89 -10.47 11.49 -5.25
N GLY A 90 -10.95 12.74 -5.27
CA GLY A 90 -10.21 13.90 -4.79
C GLY A 90 -9.69 13.71 -3.37
N LEU A 91 -10.50 13.14 -2.47
CA LEU A 91 -10.09 12.92 -1.08
C LEU A 91 -8.97 11.88 -0.94
N LEU A 92 -9.07 10.74 -1.63
CA LEU A 92 -8.02 9.70 -1.62
C LEU A 92 -6.69 10.24 -2.16
N VAL A 93 -6.77 11.02 -3.24
CA VAL A 93 -5.62 11.66 -3.88
C VAL A 93 -5.01 12.73 -2.97
N THR A 94 -5.82 13.60 -2.38
CA THR A 94 -5.35 14.62 -1.42
C THR A 94 -4.73 13.96 -0.18
N GLY A 95 -5.36 12.90 0.33
CA GLY A 95 -4.84 12.07 1.40
C GLY A 95 -3.49 11.46 1.07
N ALA A 96 -3.34 10.90 -0.13
CA ALA A 96 -2.07 10.37 -0.62
C ALA A 96 -0.97 11.42 -0.73
N LYS A 97 -1.29 12.59 -1.27
CA LYS A 97 -0.36 13.72 -1.36
C LYS A 97 0.07 14.20 0.03
N TYR A 98 -0.87 14.28 0.95
CA TYR A 98 -0.57 14.67 2.32
C TYR A 98 0.27 13.61 3.05
N ALA A 99 -0.04 12.32 2.84
CA ALA A 99 0.75 11.22 3.37
C ALA A 99 2.21 11.30 2.92
N ALA A 100 2.44 11.59 1.63
CA ALA A 100 3.79 11.78 1.09
C ALA A 100 4.51 12.99 1.73
N ALA A 101 3.80 14.09 1.99
CA ALA A 101 4.36 15.25 2.68
C ALA A 101 4.75 14.94 4.13
N LEU A 102 3.87 14.27 4.89
CA LEU A 102 4.17 13.80 6.25
C LEU A 102 5.34 12.81 6.26
N GLY A 103 5.39 11.87 5.31
CA GLY A 103 6.48 10.92 5.18
C GLY A 103 7.84 11.59 4.99
N ARG A 104 7.92 12.70 4.25
CA ARG A 104 9.17 13.49 4.15
C ARG A 104 9.59 14.09 5.49
N ARG A 105 8.62 14.63 6.25
CA ARG A 105 8.87 15.22 7.58
C ARG A 105 9.29 14.18 8.62
N LEU A 106 8.82 12.94 8.49
CA LEU A 106 9.25 11.80 9.31
C LEU A 106 10.61 11.21 8.90
N GLY A 107 11.22 11.70 7.82
CA GLY A 107 12.54 11.26 7.41
C GLY A 107 13.61 11.53 8.47
N PRO A 108 14.82 10.95 8.31
CA PRO A 108 15.92 11.14 9.26
C PRO A 108 16.26 12.63 9.48
N GLU A 109 16.20 13.44 8.43
CA GLU A 109 16.44 14.89 8.48
C GLU A 109 15.37 15.63 9.30
N GLY A 110 14.09 15.32 9.07
CA GLY A 110 12.98 15.95 9.80
C GLY A 110 12.86 15.48 11.25
N SER A 111 13.29 14.24 11.54
CA SER A 111 13.27 13.69 12.91
C SER A 111 14.20 14.44 13.86
N GLN A 112 15.37 14.90 13.38
CA GLN A 112 16.30 15.68 14.19
C GLN A 112 15.73 17.06 14.53
N GLN A 113 15.10 17.73 13.57
CA GLN A 113 14.50 19.06 13.78
C GLN A 113 13.23 18.98 14.64
N GLY A 114 12.36 18.00 14.39
CA GLY A 114 11.08 17.86 15.09
C GLY A 114 11.21 17.49 16.56
N ARG A 115 12.23 16.69 16.93
CA ARG A 115 12.52 16.32 18.33
C ARG A 115 12.86 17.53 19.19
N ALA A 116 13.55 18.53 18.64
CA ALA A 116 13.91 19.74 19.37
C ALA A 116 12.71 20.64 19.71
N GLN A 117 11.58 20.49 19.02
CA GLN A 117 10.44 21.42 19.09
C GLN A 117 9.16 20.80 19.64
N GLY A 118 9.19 19.58 20.17
CA GLY A 118 7.98 18.90 20.67
C GLY A 118 6.96 18.53 19.57
N GLN A 119 7.32 18.66 18.29
CA GLN A 119 6.43 18.41 17.15
C GLN A 119 6.17 16.93 16.88
N GLY A 120 6.96 16.02 17.49
CA GLY A 120 6.85 14.58 17.27
C GLY A 120 5.45 14.02 17.57
N SER A 121 4.77 14.53 18.60
CA SER A 121 3.40 14.13 18.91
C SER A 121 2.42 14.46 17.79
N GLN A 122 2.51 15.69 17.25
CA GLN A 122 1.58 16.17 16.24
C GLN A 122 1.80 15.46 14.90
N LEU A 123 3.05 15.20 14.53
CA LEU A 123 3.37 14.40 13.35
C LEU A 123 2.87 12.97 13.50
N ALA A 124 2.91 12.39 14.70
CA ALA A 124 2.40 11.03 14.95
C ALA A 124 0.89 10.98 14.76
N ASP A 125 0.17 11.91 15.40
CA ASP A 125 -1.28 12.00 15.34
C ASP A 125 -1.76 12.26 13.91
N GLY A 126 -1.11 13.21 13.21
CA GLY A 126 -1.38 13.51 11.81
C GLY A 126 -1.12 12.31 10.90
N SER A 127 -0.03 11.57 11.12
CA SER A 127 0.31 10.41 10.29
C SER A 127 -0.69 9.27 10.46
N ALA A 128 -0.96 8.88 11.70
CA ALA A 128 -1.92 7.83 11.98
C ALA A 128 -3.33 8.17 11.48
N PHE A 129 -3.72 9.44 11.61
CA PHE A 129 -4.98 9.92 11.04
C PHE A 129 -5.05 9.77 9.52
N VAL A 130 -4.01 10.21 8.80
CA VAL A 130 -3.99 10.13 7.33
C VAL A 130 -4.03 8.69 6.86
N VAL A 131 -3.24 7.83 7.50
CA VAL A 131 -3.25 6.39 7.19
C VAL A 131 -4.63 5.79 7.44
N PHE A 132 -5.28 6.16 8.54
CA PHE A 132 -6.64 5.69 8.84
C PHE A 132 -7.68 6.16 7.82
N MET A 133 -7.61 7.42 7.39
CA MET A 133 -8.50 7.94 6.34
C MET A 133 -8.29 7.21 5.01
N GLN A 134 -7.03 6.94 4.63
CA GLN A 134 -6.72 6.17 3.42
C GLN A 134 -7.22 4.73 3.53
N GLU A 135 -7.06 4.10 4.68
CA GLU A 135 -7.57 2.76 4.96
C GLU A 135 -9.09 2.70 4.82
N ALA A 136 -9.81 3.65 5.40
CA ALA A 136 -11.26 3.71 5.29
C ALA A 136 -11.72 3.91 3.83
N GLY A 137 -11.05 4.79 3.08
CA GLY A 137 -11.35 5.00 1.67
C GLY A 137 -11.03 3.81 0.78
N LEU A 138 -9.92 3.13 1.04
CA LEU A 138 -9.58 1.87 0.40
C LEU A 138 -10.58 0.77 0.79
N ARG A 139 -11.01 0.68 2.04
CA ARG A 139 -12.02 -0.30 2.43
C ARG A 139 -13.34 -0.08 1.67
N SER A 140 -13.83 1.15 1.66
CA SER A 140 -15.03 1.53 0.92
C SER A 140 -14.93 1.23 -0.57
N PHE A 141 -13.76 1.48 -1.18
CA PHE A 141 -13.50 1.14 -2.58
C PHE A 141 -13.67 -0.36 -2.85
N ARG A 142 -13.01 -1.18 -2.02
CA ARG A 142 -13.04 -2.64 -2.14
C ARG A 142 -14.46 -3.16 -1.99
N ASP A 143 -15.19 -2.71 -0.97
CA ASP A 143 -16.52 -3.20 -0.67
C ASP A 143 -17.49 -2.85 -1.83
N CYS A 144 -17.35 -1.66 -2.43
CA CYS A 144 -18.09 -1.26 -3.63
C CYS A 144 -17.75 -2.15 -4.84
N LEU A 145 -16.47 -2.45 -5.05
CA LEU A 145 -16.04 -3.33 -6.13
C LEU A 145 -16.51 -4.77 -5.93
N GLN A 146 -16.44 -5.29 -4.71
CA GLN A 146 -16.98 -6.61 -4.38
C GLN A 146 -18.48 -6.68 -4.66
N GLU A 147 -19.24 -5.65 -4.28
CA GLU A 147 -20.66 -5.54 -4.63
C GLU A 147 -20.89 -5.63 -6.15
N GLN A 148 -20.09 -4.92 -6.95
CA GLN A 148 -20.21 -4.94 -8.42
C GLN A 148 -19.81 -6.30 -9.03
N LEU A 149 -18.76 -6.93 -8.51
CA LEU A 149 -18.36 -8.28 -8.92
C LEU A 149 -19.45 -9.31 -8.60
N ARG A 150 -20.15 -9.13 -7.48
CA ARG A 150 -21.27 -9.98 -7.09
C ARG A 150 -22.47 -9.76 -8.00
N GLN A 151 -22.85 -8.51 -8.24
CA GLN A 151 -23.98 -8.13 -9.10
C GLN A 151 -23.77 -8.57 -10.55
N SER A 152 -22.53 -8.60 -11.03
CA SER A 152 -22.18 -9.09 -12.37
C SER A 152 -22.04 -10.62 -12.47
N GLY A 153 -22.18 -11.36 -11.37
CA GLY A 153 -21.98 -12.81 -11.32
C GLY A 153 -20.51 -13.26 -11.43
N VAL A 154 -19.58 -12.32 -11.59
CA VAL A 154 -18.14 -12.60 -11.76
C VAL A 154 -17.56 -13.25 -10.52
N GLU A 155 -17.98 -12.84 -9.31
CA GLU A 155 -17.47 -13.40 -8.04
C GLU A 155 -17.65 -14.93 -7.95
N ALA A 156 -18.80 -15.44 -8.39
CA ALA A 156 -19.08 -16.87 -8.43
C ALA A 156 -18.20 -17.58 -9.46
N THR A 157 -17.98 -16.97 -10.63
CA THR A 157 -17.08 -17.49 -11.67
C THR A 157 -15.64 -17.57 -11.17
N LEU A 158 -15.15 -16.52 -10.52
CA LEU A 158 -13.79 -16.46 -9.98
C LEU A 158 -13.59 -17.47 -8.85
N SER A 159 -14.58 -17.62 -7.96
CA SER A 159 -14.53 -18.62 -6.89
C SER A 159 -14.43 -20.04 -7.44
N ASN A 160 -15.14 -20.33 -8.55
CA ASN A 160 -15.07 -21.62 -9.23
C ASN A 160 -13.75 -21.83 -9.99
N LEU A 161 -13.26 -20.79 -10.67
CA LEU A 161 -11.97 -20.83 -11.39
C LEU A 161 -10.81 -20.98 -10.42
N GLY A 162 -10.81 -20.28 -9.28
CA GLY A 162 -9.73 -20.32 -8.29
C GLY A 162 -9.50 -21.72 -7.72
N ARG A 163 -10.55 -22.54 -7.64
CA ARG A 163 -10.44 -23.95 -7.25
C ARG A 163 -9.82 -24.84 -8.32
N ARG A 164 -9.94 -24.47 -9.61
CA ARG A 164 -9.50 -25.30 -10.75
C ARG A 164 -8.15 -24.86 -11.31
N SER A 165 -7.95 -23.56 -11.44
CA SER A 165 -6.77 -22.93 -12.03
C SER A 165 -6.64 -21.49 -11.50
N PRO A 166 -5.73 -21.25 -10.52
CA PRO A 166 -5.46 -19.92 -9.99
C PRO A 166 -5.09 -18.90 -11.07
N ALA A 167 -4.27 -19.29 -12.04
CA ALA A 167 -3.87 -18.42 -13.16
C ALA A 167 -5.07 -18.02 -14.04
N ALA A 168 -6.00 -18.95 -14.30
CA ALA A 168 -7.22 -18.61 -15.05
C ALA A 168 -8.15 -17.68 -14.25
N ALA A 169 -8.22 -17.86 -12.93
CA ALA A 169 -8.95 -16.97 -12.05
C ALA A 169 -8.35 -15.56 -12.05
N ASP A 170 -7.01 -15.45 -11.99
CA ASP A 170 -6.32 -14.16 -12.05
C ASP A 170 -6.57 -13.43 -13.38
N ALA A 171 -6.48 -14.14 -14.51
CA ALA A 171 -6.74 -13.57 -15.82
C ALA A 171 -8.20 -13.12 -15.98
N ALA A 172 -9.16 -13.95 -15.56
CA ALA A 172 -10.58 -13.61 -15.58
C ALA A 172 -10.90 -12.44 -14.64
N GLY A 173 -10.25 -12.40 -13.47
CA GLY A 173 -10.38 -11.35 -12.48
C GLY A 173 -9.91 -10.02 -13.03
N ALA A 174 -8.70 -9.98 -13.59
CA ALA A 174 -8.14 -8.81 -14.23
C ALA A 174 -9.03 -8.30 -15.38
N ALA A 175 -9.55 -9.19 -16.22
CA ALA A 175 -10.45 -8.82 -17.31
C ALA A 175 -11.79 -8.24 -16.80
N ALA A 176 -12.35 -8.81 -15.74
CA ALA A 176 -13.58 -8.29 -15.13
C ALA A 176 -13.35 -6.94 -14.47
N VAL A 177 -12.26 -6.78 -13.72
CA VAL A 177 -11.87 -5.51 -13.10
C VAL A 177 -11.66 -4.44 -14.18
N ALA A 178 -10.95 -4.74 -15.26
CA ALA A 178 -10.75 -3.79 -16.36
C ALA A 178 -12.06 -3.33 -17.04
N ARG A 179 -13.11 -4.17 -17.01
CA ARG A 179 -14.44 -3.83 -17.52
C ARG A 179 -15.29 -3.03 -16.55
N LEU A 180 -15.26 -3.40 -15.27
CA LEU A 180 -16.14 -2.85 -14.24
C LEU A 180 -15.57 -1.58 -13.60
N VAL A 181 -14.24 -1.45 -13.62
CA VAL A 181 -13.53 -0.40 -12.91
C VAL A 181 -12.89 0.56 -13.90
N PRO A 182 -13.22 1.87 -13.85
CA PRO A 182 -12.48 2.84 -14.62
C PRO A 182 -11.02 2.89 -14.14
N ALA A 183 -10.09 2.87 -15.08
CA ALA A 183 -8.66 2.78 -14.78
C ALA A 183 -8.13 3.90 -13.85
N HIS A 184 -8.75 5.09 -13.86
CA HIS A 184 -8.40 6.16 -12.91
C HIS A 184 -8.68 5.77 -11.44
N ALA A 185 -9.70 4.96 -11.17
CA ALA A 185 -10.03 4.53 -9.81
C ALA A 185 -9.01 3.53 -9.27
N LEU A 186 -8.53 2.62 -10.14
CA LEU A 186 -7.41 1.72 -9.80
C LEU A 186 -6.13 2.50 -9.54
N GLU A 187 -5.82 3.49 -10.38
CA GLU A 187 -4.66 4.34 -10.15
C GLU A 187 -4.80 5.14 -8.84
N ALA A 188 -5.99 5.64 -8.50
CA ALA A 188 -6.24 6.35 -7.24
C ALA A 188 -6.05 5.43 -6.03
N ALA A 189 -6.59 4.21 -6.10
CA ALA A 189 -6.41 3.20 -5.07
C ALA A 189 -4.93 2.81 -4.91
N ALA A 190 -4.22 2.59 -6.03
CA ALA A 190 -2.78 2.29 -6.01
C ALA A 190 -1.96 3.45 -5.40
N LEU A 191 -2.28 4.69 -5.75
CA LEU A 191 -1.62 5.88 -5.19
C LEU A 191 -1.89 6.03 -3.69
N ALA A 192 -3.15 5.85 -3.26
CA ALA A 192 -3.53 5.90 -1.85
C ALA A 192 -2.86 4.79 -1.05
N LEU A 193 -2.89 3.55 -1.55
CA LEU A 193 -2.26 2.40 -0.92
C LEU A 193 -0.74 2.60 -0.80
N ARG A 194 -0.06 3.02 -1.88
CA ARG A 194 1.38 3.32 -1.88
C ARG A 194 1.76 4.35 -0.82
N SER A 195 0.99 5.44 -0.77
CA SER A 195 1.28 6.54 0.15
C SER A 195 0.98 6.17 1.61
N ALA A 196 -0.07 5.38 1.84
CA ALA A 196 -0.38 4.80 3.15
C ALA A 196 0.75 3.87 3.62
N CYS A 197 1.24 2.99 2.74
CA CYS A 197 2.34 2.07 3.03
C CYS A 197 3.64 2.80 3.38
N ASP A 198 4.05 3.81 2.60
CA ASP A 198 5.28 4.57 2.87
C ASP A 198 5.17 5.39 4.16
N LEU A 199 4.03 6.05 4.39
CA LEU A 199 3.79 6.79 5.63
C LEU A 199 3.78 5.88 6.85
N ALA A 200 3.04 4.77 6.78
CA ALA A 200 2.97 3.78 7.85
C ALA A 200 4.35 3.20 8.19
N ALA A 201 5.17 2.91 7.17
CA ALA A 201 6.52 2.41 7.36
C ALA A 201 7.44 3.43 8.05
N ARG A 202 7.37 4.70 7.65
CA ARG A 202 8.19 5.76 8.22
C ARG A 202 7.79 6.11 9.63
N ALA A 203 6.49 6.20 9.93
CA ALA A 203 6.04 6.47 11.28
C ALA A 203 6.28 5.25 12.21
N ALA A 204 6.21 4.01 11.70
CA ALA A 204 6.65 2.84 12.47
C ALA A 204 8.14 2.94 12.86
N ALA A 205 8.99 3.31 11.90
CA ALA A 205 10.42 3.49 12.16
C ALA A 205 10.71 4.67 13.12
N ALA A 206 9.97 5.78 13.00
CA ALA A 206 10.16 6.96 13.83
C ALA A 206 9.68 6.78 15.27
N TYR A 207 8.57 6.06 15.48
CA TYR A 207 7.91 5.95 16.79
C TYR A 207 8.11 4.60 17.49
N GLY A 208 8.60 3.59 16.78
CA GLY A 208 8.86 2.27 17.35
C GLY A 208 9.94 2.29 18.43
N THR A 209 10.96 3.15 18.29
CA THR A 209 12.15 3.15 19.17
C THR A 209 11.88 3.64 20.59
N ASP A 210 10.88 4.50 20.77
CA ASP A 210 10.73 5.28 22.00
C ASP A 210 9.72 4.63 22.98
N GLY A 211 9.21 3.43 22.66
CA GLY A 211 8.18 2.72 23.46
C GLY A 211 6.81 3.40 23.45
N SER A 212 6.72 4.63 22.91
CA SER A 212 5.50 5.41 22.75
C SER A 212 4.54 4.87 21.68
N GLY A 213 4.91 3.78 20.98
CA GLY A 213 4.07 3.16 19.95
C GLY A 213 2.69 2.70 20.44
N ALA A 214 2.50 2.56 21.75
CA ALA A 214 1.21 2.30 22.38
C ALA A 214 0.30 3.54 22.48
N ARG A 215 0.71 4.70 21.94
CA ARG A 215 -0.11 5.91 22.00
C ARG A 215 -1.40 5.71 21.22
N VAL A 216 -2.49 5.89 21.94
CA VAL A 216 -3.84 5.86 21.42
C VAL A 216 -4.03 7.12 20.59
N VAL A 217 -4.23 6.97 19.27
CA VAL A 217 -4.65 8.10 18.44
C VAL A 217 -6.05 8.56 18.82
N PRO A 218 -6.49 9.77 18.43
CA PRO A 218 -7.82 10.31 18.77
C PRO A 218 -9.00 9.39 18.46
N SER A 219 -8.82 8.37 17.61
CA SER A 219 -9.81 7.34 17.29
C SER A 219 -9.88 6.16 18.28
N GLY A 220 -9.10 6.17 19.37
CA GLY A 220 -9.04 5.04 20.31
C GLY A 220 -8.16 3.88 19.84
N ARG A 221 -7.53 3.99 18.66
CA ARG A 221 -6.71 2.93 18.06
C ARG A 221 -5.24 3.14 18.39
N ASP A 222 -4.48 2.06 18.49
CA ASP A 222 -3.02 2.16 18.58
C ASP A 222 -2.39 2.18 17.17
N TYR A 223 -1.13 2.63 17.09
CA TYR A 223 -0.42 2.73 15.81
C TYR A 223 -0.26 1.36 15.13
N TYR A 224 -0.19 0.29 15.92
CA TYR A 224 -0.13 -1.08 15.41
C TYR A 224 -1.39 -1.42 14.63
N GLU A 225 -2.57 -1.10 15.16
CA GLU A 225 -3.83 -1.37 14.46
C GLU A 225 -3.85 -0.68 13.09
N VAL A 226 -3.37 0.56 13.01
CA VAL A 226 -3.28 1.31 11.76
C VAL A 226 -2.35 0.65 10.74
N VAL A 227 -1.14 0.25 11.15
CA VAL A 227 -0.18 -0.47 10.29
C VAL A 227 -0.72 -1.84 9.88
N GLY A 228 -1.31 -2.58 10.83
CA GLY A 228 -1.91 -3.88 10.59
C GLY A 228 -3.06 -3.81 9.60
N LYS A 229 -3.92 -2.80 9.71
CA LYS A 229 -4.99 -2.55 8.74
C LYS A 229 -4.46 -2.17 7.36
N CYS A 230 -3.36 -1.42 7.27
CA CYS A 230 -2.74 -1.15 5.96
C CYS A 230 -2.19 -2.41 5.29
N LEU A 231 -1.53 -3.27 6.06
CA LEU A 231 -1.10 -4.59 5.58
C LEU A 231 -2.30 -5.43 5.15
N GLU A 232 -3.36 -5.49 5.97
CA GLU A 232 -4.60 -6.21 5.65
C GLU A 232 -5.22 -5.71 4.34
N GLN A 233 -5.31 -4.38 4.15
CA GLN A 233 -5.81 -3.83 2.90
C GLN A 233 -4.88 -4.20 1.74
N TRP A 234 -3.57 -3.99 1.85
CA TRP A 234 -2.62 -4.37 0.81
C TRP A 234 -2.77 -5.84 0.40
N THR A 235 -2.86 -6.73 1.38
CA THR A 235 -3.07 -8.16 1.18
C THR A 235 -4.37 -8.44 0.43
N ARG A 236 -5.48 -7.85 0.87
CA ARG A 236 -6.78 -8.05 0.22
C ARG A 236 -6.85 -7.49 -1.20
N TYR A 237 -6.19 -6.35 -1.45
CA TYR A 237 -6.03 -5.77 -2.79
C TYR A 237 -5.11 -6.61 -3.70
N GLY A 238 -4.16 -7.33 -3.12
CA GLY A 238 -3.26 -8.23 -3.83
C GLY A 238 -3.88 -9.57 -4.20
N LEU A 239 -4.79 -10.08 -3.36
CA LEU A 239 -5.29 -11.46 -3.38
C LEU A 239 -6.69 -11.68 -3.97
N TYR A 240 -7.60 -10.74 -3.76
CA TYR A 240 -8.99 -10.89 -4.19
C TYR A 240 -9.14 -10.21 -5.55
N PRO A 241 -9.75 -10.90 -6.53
CA PRO A 241 -9.28 -10.96 -7.93
C PRO A 241 -8.40 -9.79 -8.33
N THR A 242 -7.08 -9.99 -8.22
CA THR A 242 -6.00 -9.12 -8.72
C THR A 242 -6.43 -7.70 -9.14
N LEU A 243 -6.83 -6.88 -8.17
CA LEU A 243 -7.34 -5.53 -8.47
C LEU A 243 -6.27 -4.64 -9.12
N LEU A 244 -5.01 -4.84 -8.72
CA LEU A 244 -3.87 -4.10 -9.23
C LEU A 244 -2.93 -5.03 -10.02
N PRO A 245 -2.44 -4.59 -11.19
CA PRO A 245 -1.39 -5.31 -11.92
C PRO A 245 -0.10 -5.33 -11.10
N ALA A 246 0.77 -6.33 -11.27
CA ALA A 246 1.95 -6.44 -10.41
C ALA A 246 2.86 -5.21 -10.38
N PRO A 247 3.10 -4.47 -11.47
CA PRO A 247 3.91 -3.26 -11.36
C PRO A 247 3.32 -2.23 -10.39
N GLN A 248 1.99 -2.11 -10.32
CA GLN A 248 1.34 -1.21 -9.36
C GLN A 248 1.44 -1.74 -7.92
N LEU A 249 1.35 -3.05 -7.71
CA LEU A 249 1.55 -3.67 -6.39
C LEU A 249 3.00 -3.52 -5.90
N LEU A 250 3.97 -3.76 -6.77
CA LEU A 250 5.39 -3.56 -6.47
C LEU A 250 5.67 -2.08 -6.20
N ALA A 251 4.99 -1.18 -6.90
CA ALA A 251 5.14 0.25 -6.67
C ALA A 251 4.62 0.71 -5.31
N CYS A 252 3.74 -0.06 -4.66
CA CYS A 252 3.38 0.14 -3.26
C CYS A 252 4.53 -0.16 -2.28
N GLN A 253 5.64 -0.73 -2.76
CA GLN A 253 6.85 -1.02 -1.96
C GLN A 253 6.53 -1.90 -0.74
N SER A 254 5.75 -2.97 -0.95
CA SER A 254 5.23 -3.82 0.13
C SER A 254 6.32 -4.41 1.01
N HIS A 255 7.49 -4.73 0.46
CA HIS A 255 8.64 -5.17 1.25
C HIS A 255 9.08 -4.13 2.28
N ARG A 256 9.04 -2.83 1.98
CA ARG A 256 9.39 -1.78 2.96
C ARG A 256 8.35 -1.71 4.07
N LEU A 257 7.07 -1.88 3.75
CA LEU A 257 6.00 -1.95 4.76
C LEU A 257 6.15 -3.20 5.64
N ILE A 258 6.41 -4.36 5.04
CA ILE A 258 6.65 -5.62 5.77
C ILE A 258 7.88 -5.49 6.67
N ALA A 259 8.97 -4.91 6.18
CA ALA A 259 10.16 -4.63 6.99
C ALA A 259 9.83 -3.70 8.17
N ALA A 260 9.11 -2.60 7.93
CA ALA A 260 8.71 -1.68 8.99
C ALA A 260 7.78 -2.33 10.03
N ALA A 261 6.88 -3.21 9.59
CA ALA A 261 6.03 -3.99 10.48
C ALA A 261 6.85 -4.99 11.31
N CYS A 262 7.93 -5.57 10.75
CA CYS A 262 8.87 -6.35 11.52
C CYS A 262 9.52 -5.50 12.61
N GLU A 263 10.10 -4.35 12.26
CA GLU A 263 10.74 -3.44 13.21
C GLU A 263 9.77 -2.99 14.32
N LEU A 264 8.52 -2.69 13.95
CA LEU A 264 7.48 -2.30 14.91
C LEU A 264 7.17 -3.41 15.91
N LEU A 265 7.09 -4.67 15.47
CA LEU A 265 6.91 -5.82 16.37
C LEU A 265 8.12 -6.05 17.29
N LEU A 266 9.34 -5.89 16.76
CA LEU A 266 10.59 -6.04 17.53
C LEU A 266 10.74 -4.97 18.59
N ALA A 267 10.59 -3.69 18.21
CA ALA A 267 10.79 -2.55 19.10
C ALA A 267 9.83 -2.57 20.30
N THR A 268 8.76 -3.35 20.18
CA THR A 268 7.64 -3.40 21.11
C THR A 268 7.48 -4.78 21.73
N ALA A 269 8.45 -5.67 21.51
CA ALA A 269 8.46 -7.04 22.02
C ALA A 269 8.21 -7.11 23.54
N ALA A 270 8.74 -6.14 24.30
CA ALA A 270 8.56 -6.04 25.75
C ALA A 270 7.18 -5.52 26.18
N ALA A 271 6.39 -4.92 25.28
CA ALA A 271 5.07 -4.40 25.61
C ALA A 271 4.08 -5.54 25.89
N ALA A 272 3.00 -5.23 26.61
CA ALA A 272 1.91 -6.16 26.83
C ALA A 272 1.27 -6.62 25.50
N HIS A 273 0.55 -7.75 25.55
CA HIS A 273 -0.26 -8.21 24.44
C HIS A 273 -1.39 -7.20 24.17
N SER A 274 -1.42 -6.59 22.98
CA SER A 274 -2.52 -5.75 22.51
C SER A 274 -3.17 -6.33 21.25
N LEU A 275 -4.43 -5.98 21.00
CA LEU A 275 -5.14 -6.37 19.78
C LEU A 275 -4.45 -5.81 18.53
N GLY A 276 -3.94 -4.57 18.58
CA GLY A 276 -3.21 -3.97 17.47
C GLY A 276 -1.93 -4.73 17.13
N ARG A 277 -1.14 -5.14 18.14
CA ARG A 277 0.07 -5.95 17.92
C ARG A 277 -0.25 -7.30 17.29
N LYS A 278 -1.32 -7.96 17.76
CA LYS A 278 -1.81 -9.20 17.14
C LYS A 278 -2.25 -8.98 15.69
N ALA A 279 -2.94 -7.87 15.40
CA ALA A 279 -3.37 -7.53 14.05
C ALA A 279 -2.19 -7.32 13.09
N VAL A 280 -1.12 -6.62 13.53
CA VAL A 280 0.12 -6.49 12.74
C VAL A 280 0.76 -7.85 12.49
N ALA A 281 0.88 -8.69 13.53
CA ALA A 281 1.47 -10.02 13.40
C ALA A 281 0.74 -10.90 12.38
N VAL A 282 -0.59 -10.90 12.41
CA VAL A 282 -1.45 -11.61 11.45
C VAL A 282 -1.25 -11.04 10.04
N ALA A 283 -1.48 -9.73 9.87
CA ALA A 283 -1.47 -9.08 8.58
C ALA A 283 -0.09 -9.12 7.90
N LEU A 284 1.00 -9.13 8.67
CA LEU A 284 2.36 -9.29 8.17
C LEU A 284 2.55 -10.62 7.44
N VAL A 285 2.06 -11.72 8.04
CA VAL A 285 2.23 -13.05 7.47
C VAL A 285 1.28 -13.27 6.31
N GLU A 286 0.04 -12.77 6.41
CA GLU A 286 -0.89 -12.76 5.28
C GLU A 286 -0.30 -12.00 4.09
N ALA A 287 0.31 -10.84 4.31
CA ALA A 287 0.97 -10.05 3.26
C ALA A 287 2.14 -10.80 2.62
N LEU A 288 2.98 -11.46 3.42
CA LEU A 288 4.08 -12.28 2.91
C LEU A 288 3.57 -13.44 2.05
N ALA A 289 2.57 -14.19 2.54
CA ALA A 289 1.96 -15.30 1.82
C ALA A 289 1.31 -14.82 0.52
N ALA A 290 0.68 -13.65 0.55
CA ALA A 290 0.06 -13.04 -0.61
C ALA A 290 1.06 -12.61 -1.70
N ALA A 291 2.13 -11.93 -1.29
CA ALA A 291 3.21 -11.57 -2.20
C ALA A 291 3.81 -12.82 -2.86
N ALA A 292 4.03 -13.87 -2.07
CA ALA A 292 4.64 -15.11 -2.52
C ALA A 292 3.70 -16.00 -3.36
N GLY A 293 2.38 -15.89 -3.17
CA GLY A 293 1.38 -16.65 -3.93
C GLY A 293 1.05 -16.05 -5.31
N LYS A 294 1.27 -14.74 -5.51
CA LYS A 294 0.94 -14.05 -6.77
C LYS A 294 2.04 -14.23 -7.80
N GLU A 295 1.74 -14.81 -8.95
CA GLU A 295 2.71 -15.19 -10.01
C GLU A 295 3.74 -14.10 -10.37
N GLU A 296 3.25 -12.90 -10.67
CA GLU A 296 4.09 -11.79 -11.11
C GLU A 296 4.93 -11.16 -9.98
N VAL A 297 4.56 -11.42 -8.71
CA VAL A 297 5.21 -10.85 -7.51
C VAL A 297 6.04 -11.90 -6.76
N SER A 298 5.75 -13.19 -6.93
CA SER A 298 6.32 -14.28 -6.16
C SER A 298 7.83 -14.38 -6.32
N ARG A 299 8.35 -14.05 -7.51
CA ARG A 299 9.79 -13.93 -7.76
C ARG A 299 10.45 -12.89 -6.86
N TYR A 300 9.85 -11.71 -6.75
CA TYR A 300 10.38 -10.66 -5.87
C TYR A 300 10.26 -11.07 -4.41
N ALA A 301 9.17 -11.71 -4.01
CA ALA A 301 9.00 -12.23 -2.66
C ALA A 301 10.06 -13.27 -2.29
N LEU A 302 10.39 -14.17 -3.23
CA LEU A 302 11.48 -15.13 -3.09
C LEU A 302 12.82 -14.41 -2.91
N GLU A 303 13.14 -13.44 -3.77
CA GLU A 303 14.35 -12.63 -3.67
C GLU A 303 14.43 -11.86 -2.33
N TRP A 304 13.30 -11.37 -1.80
CA TRP A 304 13.25 -10.68 -0.50
C TRP A 304 13.51 -11.61 0.69
N LEU A 305 13.08 -12.86 0.60
CA LEU A 305 13.20 -13.87 1.66
C LEU A 305 14.43 -14.76 1.51
N ALA A 306 15.14 -14.70 0.38
CA ALA A 306 16.34 -15.48 0.15
C ALA A 306 17.46 -15.15 1.16
N PRO A 307 18.20 -16.16 1.66
CA PRO A 307 19.30 -15.94 2.58
C PRO A 307 20.46 -15.15 1.91
N GLY A 308 21.16 -14.33 2.69
CA GLY A 308 22.38 -13.61 2.26
C GLY A 308 22.16 -12.39 1.36
N HIS A 309 21.06 -12.37 0.60
CA HIS A 309 20.77 -11.31 -0.38
C HIS A 309 19.40 -10.64 -0.18
N GLY A 310 18.49 -11.30 0.53
CA GLY A 310 17.14 -10.79 0.77
C GLY A 310 17.09 -9.69 1.83
N CYS A 311 16.30 -8.65 1.55
CA CYS A 311 16.12 -7.53 2.48
C CYS A 311 15.16 -7.83 3.64
N LEU A 312 14.40 -8.93 3.58
CA LEU A 312 13.38 -9.31 4.57
C LEU A 312 13.76 -10.55 5.39
N ALA A 313 14.52 -11.49 4.86
CA ALA A 313 14.80 -12.78 5.50
C ALA A 313 15.21 -12.65 6.98
N ALA A 314 16.24 -11.84 7.26
CA ALA A 314 16.74 -11.61 8.62
C ALA A 314 15.70 -10.95 9.53
N ARG A 315 14.94 -9.97 9.01
CA ARG A 315 13.90 -9.26 9.77
C ARG A 315 12.74 -10.18 10.13
N VAL A 316 12.23 -10.94 9.15
CA VAL A 316 11.14 -11.89 9.37
C VAL A 316 11.58 -12.96 10.37
N ARG A 317 12.78 -13.52 10.25
CA ARG A 317 13.34 -14.45 11.26
C ARG A 317 13.39 -13.84 12.65
N SER A 318 13.82 -12.58 12.78
CA SER A 318 13.94 -11.92 14.07
C SER A 318 12.59 -11.69 14.77
N VAL A 319 11.48 -11.55 14.02
CA VAL A 319 10.14 -11.40 14.61
C VAL A 319 9.43 -12.73 14.90
N VAL A 320 9.95 -13.87 14.46
CA VAL A 320 9.34 -15.19 14.72
C VAL A 320 8.98 -15.41 16.20
N PRO A 321 9.84 -15.08 17.20
CA PRO A 321 9.48 -15.25 18.61
C PRO A 321 8.25 -14.43 19.04
N GLU A 322 8.07 -13.23 18.48
CA GLU A 322 6.91 -12.38 18.73
C GLU A 322 5.68 -12.90 17.97
N LEU A 323 5.85 -13.35 16.72
CA LEU A 323 4.77 -14.01 15.96
C LEU A 323 4.27 -15.25 16.71
N LEU A 324 5.16 -16.07 17.28
CA LEU A 324 4.78 -17.23 18.09
C LEU A 324 3.98 -16.85 19.33
N ARG A 325 4.27 -15.68 19.91
CA ARG A 325 3.57 -15.17 21.10
C ARG A 325 2.18 -14.64 20.75
N LEU A 326 2.07 -13.91 19.65
CA LEU A 326 0.88 -13.15 19.26
C LEU A 326 -0.08 -13.96 18.37
N ALA A 327 0.46 -14.74 17.44
CA ALA A 327 -0.25 -15.47 16.41
C ALA A 327 0.51 -16.76 16.00
N PRO A 328 0.56 -17.80 16.86
CA PRO A 328 1.34 -19.02 16.61
C PRO A 328 1.16 -19.66 15.22
N PRO A 329 -0.07 -19.81 14.68
CA PRO A 329 -0.25 -20.40 13.34
C PRO A 329 0.42 -19.59 12.23
N HIS A 330 0.38 -18.25 12.35
CA HIS A 330 1.00 -17.33 11.40
C HIS A 330 2.52 -17.40 11.49
N ALA A 331 3.07 -17.58 12.69
CA ALA A 331 4.50 -17.81 12.87
C ALA A 331 4.99 -19.06 12.12
N CYS A 332 4.21 -20.15 12.15
CA CYS A 332 4.53 -21.37 11.41
C CYS A 332 4.51 -21.14 9.89
N CYS A 333 3.53 -20.38 9.40
CA CYS A 333 3.46 -19.99 7.99
C CYS A 333 4.65 -19.13 7.56
N ALA A 334 5.07 -18.17 8.39
CA ALA A 334 6.23 -17.33 8.14
C ALA A 334 7.53 -18.17 8.06
N LEU A 335 7.69 -19.13 8.97
CA LEU A 335 8.82 -20.06 8.95
C LEU A 335 8.80 -20.96 7.71
N ALA A 336 7.61 -21.40 7.27
CA ALA A 336 7.46 -22.20 6.06
C ALA A 336 7.92 -21.42 4.83
N LEU A 337 7.46 -20.17 4.69
CA LEU A 337 7.88 -19.28 3.61
C LEU A 337 9.40 -19.06 3.61
N LEU A 338 10.01 -18.84 4.77
CA LEU A 338 11.47 -18.69 4.90
C LEU A 338 12.21 -19.96 4.46
N ARG A 339 11.81 -21.13 4.93
CA ARG A 339 12.47 -22.40 4.54
C ARG A 339 12.31 -22.72 3.07
N MET A 340 11.13 -22.48 2.50
CA MET A 340 10.93 -22.67 1.06
C MET A 340 11.80 -21.72 0.25
N ALA A 341 11.97 -20.46 0.69
CA ALA A 341 12.85 -19.51 0.05
C ALA A 341 14.35 -19.87 0.19
N GLU A 342 14.75 -20.54 1.26
CA GLU A 342 16.11 -21.06 1.46
C GLU A 342 16.39 -22.29 0.59
N ALA A 343 15.39 -23.15 0.40
CA ALA A 343 15.52 -24.38 -0.38
C ALA A 343 15.53 -24.14 -1.89
N GLU A 344 14.93 -23.03 -2.35
CA GLU A 344 14.91 -22.70 -3.77
C GLU A 344 16.24 -22.07 -4.18
N PRO A 345 17.04 -22.73 -5.04
CA PRO A 345 18.34 -22.20 -5.42
C PRO A 345 18.16 -20.85 -6.11
N PRO A 346 19.02 -19.85 -5.83
CA PRO A 346 18.97 -18.59 -6.51
C PRO A 346 19.09 -18.86 -8.01
N ARG A 347 18.03 -18.57 -8.77
CA ARG A 347 18.12 -18.67 -10.22
C ARG A 347 19.25 -17.75 -10.65
N PRO A 348 20.18 -18.23 -11.49
CA PRO A 348 21.16 -17.33 -12.10
C PRO A 348 20.32 -16.22 -12.73
N ALA A 349 20.60 -14.96 -12.34
CA ALA A 349 19.86 -13.81 -12.83
C ALA A 349 19.87 -13.91 -14.35
N ALA A 350 18.77 -14.41 -14.92
CA ALA A 350 18.72 -14.74 -16.33
C ALA A 350 19.08 -13.44 -17.02
N ALA A 351 20.27 -13.42 -17.64
CA ALA A 351 20.93 -12.21 -18.11
C ALA A 351 19.85 -11.40 -18.82
N ALA A 352 19.41 -10.30 -18.20
CA ALA A 352 18.15 -9.65 -18.51
C ALA A 352 18.07 -9.51 -20.02
N ALA A 353 17.27 -10.38 -20.65
CA ALA A 353 17.28 -10.50 -22.10
C ALA A 353 16.84 -9.13 -22.59
N ALA A 354 17.77 -8.39 -23.18
CA ALA A 354 17.56 -7.00 -23.53
C ALA A 354 16.30 -6.92 -24.41
N PRO A 355 15.27 -6.17 -24.01
CA PRO A 355 14.07 -6.02 -24.81
C PRO A 355 14.44 -5.12 -26.00
N GLY A 356 14.94 -5.71 -27.08
CA GLY A 356 15.46 -4.90 -28.20
C GLY A 356 15.80 -5.62 -29.50
N ALA A 357 15.88 -6.95 -29.56
CA ALA A 357 16.09 -7.64 -30.83
C ALA A 357 14.72 -7.97 -31.47
N GLY A 358 14.36 -7.24 -32.53
CA GLY A 358 13.04 -7.28 -33.18
C GLY A 358 12.59 -8.68 -33.59
N ALA A 359 11.43 -9.08 -33.07
CA ALA A 359 10.73 -10.30 -33.46
C ALA A 359 9.66 -9.98 -34.51
N ALA A 360 10.06 -9.91 -35.78
CA ALA A 360 9.13 -10.10 -36.89
C ALA A 360 9.20 -11.59 -37.29
N GLY A 361 8.16 -12.36 -36.94
CA GLY A 361 7.88 -13.66 -37.54
C GLY A 361 8.40 -14.91 -36.81
N ALA A 362 7.75 -15.31 -35.71
CA ALA A 362 7.73 -16.71 -35.26
C ALA A 362 6.55 -16.97 -34.31
N ALA A 363 5.33 -16.97 -34.85
CA ALA A 363 4.17 -17.52 -34.16
C ALA A 363 4.27 -19.06 -34.24
N GLY A 364 4.76 -19.72 -33.18
CA GLY A 364 4.79 -21.19 -33.19
C GLY A 364 5.36 -21.95 -31.99
N ALA A 365 6.08 -21.31 -31.05
CA ALA A 365 6.79 -22.07 -30.00
C ALA A 365 6.71 -21.49 -28.58
N ALA A 366 5.56 -20.90 -28.21
CA ALA A 366 5.31 -20.42 -26.84
C ALA A 366 4.66 -21.48 -25.93
N GLY A 367 4.94 -22.77 -26.15
CA GLY A 367 4.16 -23.88 -25.56
C GLY A 367 4.75 -24.58 -24.33
N ALA A 368 6.03 -24.39 -23.97
CA ALA A 368 6.69 -25.28 -22.99
C ALA A 368 7.39 -24.58 -21.81
N ALA A 369 7.46 -23.24 -21.78
CA ALA A 369 8.01 -22.49 -20.63
C ALA A 369 6.96 -22.17 -19.54
N GLY A 370 5.70 -22.61 -19.74
CA GLY A 370 4.54 -22.21 -18.93
C GLY A 370 4.21 -23.10 -17.72
N ALA A 371 5.10 -24.00 -17.30
CA ALA A 371 4.83 -24.92 -16.19
C ALA A 371 5.71 -24.67 -14.95
N ASP A 372 6.29 -23.48 -14.83
CA ASP A 372 7.15 -23.14 -13.70
C ASP A 372 6.34 -22.62 -12.51
N ASN A 373 5.41 -23.45 -12.06
CA ASN A 373 4.72 -23.32 -10.79
C ASN A 373 5.70 -23.72 -9.69
N SER A 374 6.66 -22.84 -9.38
CA SER A 374 7.64 -23.08 -8.32
C SER A 374 6.92 -23.56 -7.07
N LEU A 375 7.50 -24.54 -6.39
CA LEU A 375 6.92 -25.13 -5.19
C LEU A 375 6.64 -24.03 -4.15
N PHE A 376 7.54 -23.05 -4.05
CA PHE A 376 7.36 -21.84 -3.25
C PHE A 376 6.04 -21.12 -3.56
N ARG A 377 5.73 -20.83 -4.83
CA ARG A 377 4.48 -20.14 -5.21
C ARG A 377 3.25 -20.98 -4.85
N ARG A 378 3.23 -22.27 -5.19
CA ARG A 378 2.07 -23.14 -4.93
C ARG A 378 1.78 -23.27 -3.44
N ALA A 379 2.82 -23.52 -2.65
CA ALA A 379 2.69 -23.59 -1.20
C ALA A 379 2.29 -22.24 -0.60
N SER A 380 2.85 -21.14 -1.09
CA SER A 380 2.48 -19.79 -0.64
C SER A 380 1.03 -19.45 -0.96
N PHE A 381 0.54 -19.82 -2.14
CA PHE A 381 -0.87 -19.68 -2.50
C PHE A 381 -1.77 -20.51 -1.58
N ALA A 382 -1.40 -21.75 -1.28
CA ALA A 382 -2.15 -22.60 -0.34
C ALA A 382 -2.18 -22.00 1.07
N ILE A 383 -1.01 -21.60 1.61
CA ILE A 383 -0.90 -20.89 2.88
C ILE A 383 -1.81 -19.66 2.87
N CYS A 384 -1.74 -18.85 1.81
CA CYS A 384 -2.50 -17.63 1.71
C CYS A 384 -4.01 -17.87 1.64
N ALA A 385 -4.45 -18.83 0.83
CA ALA A 385 -5.85 -19.22 0.74
C ALA A 385 -6.38 -19.66 2.11
N HIS A 386 -5.58 -20.41 2.87
CA HIS A 386 -5.95 -20.80 4.22
C HIS A 386 -5.98 -19.62 5.19
N LEU A 387 -4.96 -18.77 5.23
CA LEU A 387 -4.91 -17.65 6.17
C LEU A 387 -6.02 -16.62 5.93
N VAL A 388 -6.32 -16.32 4.67
CA VAL A 388 -7.24 -15.23 4.31
C VAL A 388 -8.70 -15.68 4.23
N VAL A 389 -8.95 -16.95 3.87
CA VAL A 389 -10.32 -17.49 3.77
C VAL A 389 -10.78 -18.13 5.08
N ALA A 390 -9.88 -18.70 5.89
CA ALA A 390 -10.29 -19.29 7.15
C ALA A 390 -10.73 -18.19 8.12
N ALA A 391 -12.02 -18.18 8.45
CA ALA A 391 -12.58 -17.27 9.44
C ALA A 391 -12.06 -17.55 10.86
N SER A 392 -11.47 -18.73 11.10
CA SER A 392 -10.86 -19.10 12.38
C SER A 392 -9.58 -19.94 12.22
N VAL A 393 -8.70 -19.82 13.22
CA VAL A 393 -7.46 -20.60 13.35
C VAL A 393 -7.73 -22.12 13.43
N GLU A 394 -8.88 -22.51 13.95
CA GLU A 394 -9.26 -23.94 14.08
C GLU A 394 -9.45 -24.60 12.71
N GLN A 395 -9.83 -23.81 11.69
CA GLN A 395 -9.91 -24.25 10.30
C GLN A 395 -8.53 -24.31 9.61
N ALA A 396 -7.46 -23.87 10.28
CA ALA A 396 -6.09 -23.89 9.75
C ALA A 396 -5.36 -25.23 9.99
N ALA A 397 -6.03 -26.25 10.53
CA ALA A 397 -5.46 -27.60 10.66
C ALA A 397 -4.81 -28.15 9.36
N PRO A 398 -5.34 -27.89 8.15
CA PRO A 398 -4.67 -28.31 6.90
C PRO A 398 -3.29 -27.68 6.71
N VAL A 399 -3.10 -26.42 7.11
CA VAL A 399 -1.80 -25.71 6.97
C VAL A 399 -0.75 -26.33 7.87
N MET A 400 -1.14 -26.78 9.06
CA MET A 400 -0.23 -27.43 10.01
C MET A 400 0.29 -28.77 9.50
N ASN A 401 -0.42 -29.39 8.54
CA ASN A 401 -0.05 -30.63 7.88
C ASN A 401 0.59 -30.42 6.50
N LEU A 402 0.93 -29.17 6.13
CA LEU A 402 1.69 -28.90 4.92
C LEU A 402 3.11 -29.46 5.07
N GLU A 403 3.49 -30.36 4.17
CA GLU A 403 4.84 -30.91 4.04
C GLU A 403 5.74 -29.90 3.30
N LEU A 404 6.90 -29.62 3.87
CA LEU A 404 7.92 -28.72 3.34
C LEU A 404 8.89 -29.47 2.40
N PRO A 405 9.71 -28.76 1.60
CA PRO A 405 10.66 -29.39 0.68
C PRO A 405 11.64 -30.38 1.32
N ASP A 406 11.92 -30.21 2.61
CA ASP A 406 12.81 -31.07 3.40
C ASP A 406 12.09 -32.30 4.01
N GLY A 407 10.81 -32.51 3.69
CA GLY A 407 9.97 -33.58 4.24
C GLY A 407 9.43 -33.30 5.64
N SER A 408 9.76 -32.15 6.25
CA SER A 408 9.23 -31.76 7.56
C SER A 408 7.85 -31.11 7.45
N TYR A 409 7.06 -31.14 8.52
CA TYR A 409 5.74 -30.51 8.52
C TYR A 409 5.77 -29.15 9.22
N VAL A 410 4.88 -28.25 8.80
CA VAL A 410 4.72 -26.92 9.42
C VAL A 410 4.48 -27.00 10.94
N ARG A 411 3.77 -28.04 11.41
CA ARG A 411 3.58 -28.30 12.85
C ARG A 411 4.88 -28.63 13.60
N ASP A 412 5.84 -29.28 12.97
CA ASP A 412 7.09 -29.69 13.61
C ASP A 412 7.97 -28.45 13.88
N MET A 413 7.88 -27.44 13.00
CA MET A 413 8.56 -26.17 13.19
C MET A 413 8.07 -25.39 14.41
N LEU A 414 6.81 -25.58 14.84
CA LEU A 414 6.29 -24.94 16.04
C LEU A 414 7.04 -25.41 17.29
N ALA A 415 7.40 -26.70 17.35
CA ALA A 415 8.17 -27.24 18.46
C ALA A 415 9.60 -26.65 18.47
N VAL A 416 10.27 -26.62 17.31
CA VAL A 416 11.61 -26.04 17.15
C VAL A 416 11.62 -24.56 17.51
N ALA A 417 10.65 -23.80 17.02
CA ALA A 417 10.60 -22.36 17.23
C ALA A 417 10.23 -21.98 18.67
N ARG A 418 9.46 -22.83 19.38
CA ARG A 418 9.24 -22.70 20.83
C ARG A 418 10.51 -22.94 21.64
N ALA A 419 11.34 -23.91 21.23
CA ALA A 419 12.61 -24.19 21.88
C ALA A 419 13.65 -23.07 21.67
N ALA A 420 13.62 -22.38 20.52
CA ALA A 420 14.58 -21.33 20.16
C ALA A 420 14.31 -19.94 20.79
N ARG A 421 13.27 -19.77 21.62
CA ARG A 421 12.84 -18.45 22.16
C ARG A 421 13.87 -17.76 23.05
N THR A 422 14.94 -18.43 23.48
CA THR A 422 15.87 -17.95 24.53
C THR A 422 17.09 -17.16 24.04
N GLY A 423 17.28 -16.95 22.73
CA GLY A 423 18.56 -16.45 22.20
C GLY A 423 18.60 -15.15 21.39
N ALA A 424 17.46 -14.57 20.99
CA ALA A 424 17.45 -13.52 19.97
C ALA A 424 17.04 -12.14 20.53
N ARG A 425 17.99 -11.39 21.07
CA ARG A 425 17.82 -9.94 21.35
C ARG A 425 19.06 -9.16 20.95
N ALA A 426 19.20 -8.92 19.66
CA ALA A 426 19.93 -7.78 19.12
C ALA A 426 19.52 -7.58 17.67
N ALA A 427 18.60 -6.66 17.42
CA ALA A 427 18.43 -6.08 16.10
C ALA A 427 18.45 -4.56 16.29
N ALA A 428 19.53 -3.94 15.81
CA ALA A 428 19.60 -2.49 15.67
C ALA A 428 18.46 -2.03 14.75
N ALA A 429 17.89 -0.85 15.02
CA ALA A 429 16.91 -0.22 14.16
C ALA A 429 17.47 -0.09 12.74
N ALA A 430 17.16 -1.05 11.87
CA ALA A 430 17.75 -1.14 10.56
C ALA A 430 17.00 -0.20 9.63
N ALA A 431 17.73 0.68 8.92
CA ALA A 431 17.18 1.54 7.87
C ALA A 431 16.23 0.73 6.97
N LEU A 432 15.09 1.32 6.57
CA LEU A 432 14.14 0.65 5.68
C LEU A 432 14.87 0.12 4.43
N PRO A 433 14.49 -1.04 3.89
CA PRO A 433 15.06 -1.55 2.65
C PRO A 433 15.01 -0.51 1.54
N ALA A 434 15.97 -0.58 0.62
CA ALA A 434 15.96 0.25 -0.57
C ALA A 434 14.65 0.05 -1.36
N PRO A 435 14.08 1.11 -1.94
CA PRO A 435 12.94 0.97 -2.83
C PRO A 435 13.26 0.07 -4.03
N VAL A 436 12.31 -0.77 -4.42
CA VAL A 436 12.33 -1.47 -5.70
C VAL A 436 12.20 -0.40 -6.79
N VAL A 437 13.21 -0.36 -7.66
CA VAL A 437 13.23 0.53 -8.82
C VAL A 437 12.34 -0.09 -9.89
N LEU A 438 11.28 0.62 -10.24
CA LEU A 438 10.37 0.23 -11.32
C LEU A 438 10.51 1.22 -12.46
N GLU A 439 10.27 0.77 -13.69
CA GLU A 439 10.26 1.69 -14.82
C GLU A 439 9.09 2.68 -14.64
N PRO A 440 9.34 4.00 -14.81
CA PRO A 440 8.33 5.02 -14.58
C PRO A 440 7.06 4.81 -15.40
N ALA A 441 7.16 4.19 -16.57
CA ALA A 441 6.04 3.89 -17.45
C ALA A 441 5.01 2.95 -16.82
N ASP A 442 5.45 2.02 -15.97
CA ASP A 442 4.63 0.98 -15.35
C ASP A 442 3.91 1.48 -14.10
N VAL A 443 4.48 2.50 -13.46
CA VAL A 443 3.98 3.10 -12.22
C VAL A 443 3.31 4.46 -12.43
N ALA A 444 3.30 4.97 -13.66
CA ALA A 444 2.73 6.25 -14.01
C ALA A 444 1.22 6.26 -13.78
N SER A 445 0.74 7.19 -12.96
CA SER A 445 -0.68 7.51 -12.83
C SER A 445 -1.15 8.38 -14.00
N ARG A 446 -1.13 7.80 -15.22
CA ARG A 446 -1.37 8.55 -16.47
C ARG A 446 -2.80 9.10 -16.54
N LYS A 447 -3.75 8.41 -15.92
CA LYS A 447 -5.17 8.77 -15.97
C LYS A 447 -5.60 9.62 -14.79
N LEU A 448 -4.89 9.54 -13.67
CA LEU A 448 -5.10 10.49 -12.58
C LEU A 448 -4.77 11.91 -13.02
N ARG A 449 -5.66 12.84 -12.66
CA ARG A 449 -5.37 14.27 -12.72
C ARG A 449 -4.57 14.65 -11.47
N VAL A 450 -3.37 14.10 -11.31
CA VAL A 450 -2.46 14.48 -10.21
C VAL A 450 -1.25 15.24 -10.71
N CYS A 451 -0.77 16.17 -9.89
CA CYS A 451 0.57 16.71 -10.06
C CYS A 451 1.61 15.59 -9.91
N GLY A 452 2.36 15.31 -10.98
CA GLY A 452 3.42 14.31 -11.00
C GLY A 452 4.73 14.75 -10.34
N ASN A 453 4.79 15.92 -9.69
CA ASN A 453 5.94 16.29 -8.86
C ASN A 453 5.79 15.60 -7.49
N PRO A 454 6.65 14.63 -7.12
CA PRO A 454 6.54 13.93 -5.84
C PRO A 454 6.71 14.87 -4.62
N GLY A 455 7.38 16.02 -4.81
CA GLY A 455 7.53 17.06 -3.80
C GLY A 455 6.43 18.14 -3.80
N CYS A 456 5.31 17.91 -4.49
CA CYS A 456 4.24 18.91 -4.56
C CYS A 456 3.53 19.08 -3.21
N GLU A 457 3.64 20.26 -2.61
CA GLU A 457 2.95 20.66 -1.36
C GLU A 457 1.94 21.79 -1.60
N VAL A 458 1.58 22.02 -2.86
CA VAL A 458 0.59 23.03 -3.25
C VAL A 458 -0.81 22.49 -2.93
N PHE A 459 -1.39 22.93 -1.81
CA PHE A 459 -2.76 22.63 -1.37
C PHE A 459 -3.69 23.86 -1.42
N ASP A 460 -3.15 25.05 -1.71
CA ASP A 460 -3.86 26.34 -1.67
C ASP A 460 -4.79 26.62 -2.86
N ARG A 461 -4.81 25.73 -3.87
CA ARG A 461 -5.65 25.84 -5.06
C ARG A 461 -6.82 24.86 -5.02
N GLY A 462 -7.69 24.94 -6.05
CA GLY A 462 -8.79 24.01 -6.26
C GLY A 462 -8.34 22.54 -6.30
N SER A 463 -9.32 21.63 -6.33
CA SER A 463 -9.00 20.20 -6.31
C SER A 463 -8.11 19.75 -7.44
N GLU A 464 -7.32 18.70 -7.24
CA GLU A 464 -6.50 18.10 -8.33
C GLU A 464 -7.38 17.82 -9.58
N ALA A 465 -8.68 17.55 -9.37
CA ALA A 465 -9.70 17.47 -10.42
C ALA A 465 -10.14 18.83 -11.01
N GLU A 466 -10.13 19.92 -10.26
CA GLU A 466 -10.42 21.29 -10.72
C GLU A 466 -9.19 22.00 -11.33
N LEU A 467 -7.98 21.56 -11.01
CA LEU A 467 -6.74 22.18 -11.48
C LEU A 467 -6.59 22.01 -13.00
N LYS A 468 -6.32 23.13 -13.67
CA LYS A 468 -5.82 23.15 -15.05
C LYS A 468 -4.36 22.70 -15.04
N LEU A 469 -4.14 21.38 -15.04
CA LEU A 469 -2.81 20.81 -14.98
C LEU A 469 -2.06 21.01 -16.31
N LEU A 470 -0.82 21.47 -16.22
CA LEU A 470 0.11 21.60 -17.34
C LEU A 470 0.69 20.23 -17.68
N HIS A 471 0.64 19.82 -18.94
CA HIS A 471 1.32 18.60 -19.39
C HIS A 471 2.80 18.88 -19.62
N CYS A 472 3.65 17.88 -19.34
CA CYS A 472 5.04 17.91 -19.77
C CYS A 472 5.07 18.07 -21.30
N SER A 473 5.78 19.09 -21.79
CA SER A 473 5.87 19.38 -23.23
C SER A 473 6.56 18.26 -24.02
N GLY A 474 7.42 17.47 -23.36
CA GLY A 474 8.13 16.34 -23.96
C GLY A 474 7.29 15.07 -24.05
N CYS A 475 7.01 14.43 -22.92
CA CYS A 475 6.33 13.12 -22.91
C CYS A 475 4.80 13.21 -22.90
N ARG A 476 4.20 14.35 -22.54
CA ARG A 476 2.75 14.56 -22.32
C ARG A 476 2.08 13.60 -21.33
N ALA A 477 2.80 12.64 -20.76
CA ALA A 477 2.30 11.66 -19.81
C ALA A 477 2.21 12.21 -18.38
N VAL A 478 3.07 13.17 -18.02
CA VAL A 478 3.12 13.77 -16.68
C VAL A 478 2.41 15.12 -16.68
N ARG A 479 1.63 15.37 -15.63
CA ARG A 479 0.85 16.60 -15.41
C ARG A 479 1.38 17.38 -14.20
N TYR A 480 1.25 18.70 -14.19
CA TYR A 480 1.76 19.57 -13.12
C TYR A 480 0.75 20.64 -12.75
N CYS A 481 0.62 20.95 -11.45
CA CYS A 481 -0.24 22.04 -10.99
C CYS A 481 0.26 23.45 -11.37
N GLY A 482 1.51 23.56 -11.87
CA GLY A 482 2.11 24.79 -12.36
C GLY A 482 3.58 24.64 -12.75
N ALA A 483 4.15 25.69 -13.33
CA ALA A 483 5.52 25.70 -13.84
C ALA A 483 6.59 25.48 -12.75
N GLY A 484 6.31 25.86 -11.50
CA GLY A 484 7.20 25.58 -10.36
C GLY A 484 7.39 24.08 -10.14
N CYS A 485 6.29 23.33 -10.04
CA CYS A 485 6.32 21.87 -9.89
C CYS A 485 6.94 21.17 -11.11
N GLN A 486 6.69 21.68 -12.32
CA GLN A 486 7.32 21.15 -13.53
C GLN A 486 8.85 21.31 -13.49
N ARG A 487 9.37 22.50 -13.16
CA ARG A 487 10.82 22.74 -13.05
C ARG A 487 11.48 21.88 -11.97
N ALA A 488 10.85 21.81 -10.79
CA ALA A 488 11.35 21.00 -9.69
C ALA A 488 11.43 19.51 -10.06
N HIS A 489 10.37 18.95 -10.64
CA HIS A 489 10.37 17.55 -11.08
C HIS A 489 11.34 17.30 -12.25
N TRP A 490 11.48 18.26 -13.17
CA TRP A 490 12.45 18.20 -14.26
C TRP A 490 13.88 18.03 -13.74
N GLN A 491 14.27 18.86 -12.77
CA GLN A 491 15.58 18.81 -12.12
C GLN A 491 15.75 17.56 -11.24
N GLY A 492 14.67 17.12 -10.57
CA GLY A 492 14.65 15.94 -9.69
C GLY A 492 14.70 14.58 -10.41
N GLY A 493 14.97 14.54 -11.72
CA GLY A 493 15.21 13.30 -12.47
C GLY A 493 14.29 13.06 -13.66
N HIS A 494 13.19 13.82 -13.81
CA HIS A 494 12.28 13.60 -14.95
C HIS A 494 12.97 13.84 -16.31
N LYS A 495 14.00 14.70 -16.37
CA LYS A 495 14.80 14.91 -17.58
C LYS A 495 15.32 13.59 -18.20
N ALA A 496 15.75 12.65 -17.37
CA ALA A 496 16.25 11.35 -17.84
C ALA A 496 15.12 10.37 -18.23
N GLN A 497 13.95 10.50 -17.60
CA GLN A 497 12.81 9.60 -17.80
C GLN A 497 11.92 10.03 -18.98
N CYS A 498 11.87 11.32 -19.27
CA CYS A 498 10.98 11.90 -20.28
C CYS A 498 11.11 11.24 -21.66
N PRO A 499 12.31 10.96 -22.21
CA PRO A 499 12.44 10.30 -23.51
C PRO A 499 11.83 8.89 -23.55
N ARG A 500 11.96 8.13 -22.46
CA ARG A 500 11.40 6.77 -22.35
C ARG A 500 9.89 6.81 -22.30
N MET A 501 9.33 7.67 -21.45
CA MET A 501 7.87 7.85 -21.37
C MET A 501 7.25 8.29 -22.69
N ARG A 502 7.98 9.11 -23.47
CA ARG A 502 7.54 9.54 -24.80
C ARG A 502 7.50 8.39 -25.81
N ALA A 503 8.33 7.36 -25.65
CA ALA A 503 8.33 6.19 -26.53
C ALA A 503 7.24 5.17 -26.16
N SER A 504 6.70 5.24 -24.93
CA SER A 504 5.72 4.30 -24.39
C SER A 504 4.27 4.81 -24.42
N GLY A 505 4.02 5.95 -25.05
CA GLY A 505 2.70 6.59 -25.17
C GLY A 505 2.42 6.92 -26.61
#